data_AF-Q1NES0-F1
#
_entry.id   AF-Q1NES0-F1
#
_cell.length_a   1.000
_cell.length_b   1.000
_cell.length_c   1.000
_cell.angle_alpha   90.00
_cell.angle_beta   90.00
_cell.angle_gamma   90.00
#
_symmetry.space_group_name_H-M   'P 1'
#
loop_
_entity.id
_entity.type
_entity.pdbx_description
1 polymer ?
#
loop_
_entity_poly.entity_id
_entity_poly.type
_entity_poly.pdbx_seq_one_letter_code
_entity_poly.pdbx_strand_id
1 'polypeptide(L)'
;MQDKLLSKTVAMALGELERDVDLVITFPSIEPVADRIVEAVLAIVPNTALSHLELLGVRDLVLHAISDKRFCDWEMPTLTGFTAVEFEGIAEKLPRD
;
A
#
# COMPACT_ATOMS: atom_id res chain seq x y z
N MET A 1 14.04 1.93 2.76
CA MET A 1 14.19 1.60 1.32
C MET A 1 13.45 2.69 0.56
N GLN A 2 14.16 3.65 -0.04
CA GLN A 2 13.49 4.70 -0.82
C GLN A 2 12.97 4.08 -2.12
N ASP A 3 11.66 4.07 -2.29
CA ASP A 3 11.04 3.65 -3.54
C ASP A 3 11.30 4.71 -4.61
N LYS A 4 12.32 4.46 -5.44
CA LYS A 4 12.74 5.37 -6.52
C LYS A 4 11.64 5.60 -7.55
N LEU A 5 10.75 4.61 -7.77
CA LEU A 5 9.65 4.73 -8.71
C LEU A 5 8.58 5.67 -8.14
N LEU A 6 8.29 5.54 -6.84
CA LEU A 6 7.37 6.43 -6.14
C LEU A 6 7.89 7.87 -6.12
N SER A 7 9.17 8.11 -5.77
CA SER A 7 9.76 9.46 -5.83
C SER A 7 9.67 10.08 -7.21
N LYS A 8 9.96 9.31 -8.26
CA LYS A 8 9.86 9.81 -9.64
C LYS A 8 8.41 10.14 -10.01
N THR A 9 7.46 9.30 -9.63
CA THR A 9 6.04 9.49 -9.91
C THR A 9 5.50 10.74 -9.22
N VAL A 10 5.85 10.93 -7.95
CA VAL A 10 5.49 12.14 -7.19
C VAL A 10 6.13 13.38 -7.79
N ALA A 11 7.42 13.34 -8.16
CA ALA A 11 8.09 14.47 -8.80
C ALA A 11 7.43 14.86 -10.14
N MET A 12 7.02 13.88 -10.95
CA MET A 12 6.29 14.13 -12.19
C MET A 12 4.94 14.82 -11.93
N ALA A 13 4.14 14.29 -10.99
CA ALA A 13 2.85 14.86 -10.64
C ALA A 13 2.98 16.30 -10.07
N LEU A 14 3.99 16.55 -9.23
CA LEU A 14 4.28 17.89 -8.72
C LEU A 14 4.63 18.88 -9.84
N GLY A 15 5.44 18.44 -10.82
CA GLY A 15 5.79 19.27 -11.97
C GLY A 15 4.62 19.54 -12.92
N GLU A 16 3.65 18.62 -13.00
CA GLU A 16 2.39 18.84 -13.73
C GLU A 16 1.52 19.87 -13.01
N LEU A 17 1.32 19.73 -11.70
CA LEU A 17 0.55 20.69 -10.88
C LEU A 17 1.18 22.10 -10.87
N GLU A 18 2.50 22.20 -10.85
CA GLU A 18 3.18 23.49 -10.97
C GLU A 18 2.98 24.14 -12.34
N ARG A 19 3.03 23.33 -13.41
CA ARG A 19 2.76 23.79 -14.78
C ARG A 19 1.33 24.28 -14.95
N ASP A 20 0.39 23.60 -14.32
CA ASP A 20 -1.04 23.91 -14.38
C ASP A 20 -1.43 25.06 -13.43
N VAL A 21 -0.45 25.61 -12.68
CA VAL A 21 -0.61 26.74 -11.75
C VAL A 21 -1.48 26.39 -10.53
N ASP A 22 -1.70 25.09 -10.29
CA ASP A 22 -2.40 24.60 -9.10
C ASP A 22 -1.54 24.74 -7.83
N LEU A 23 -0.21 24.74 -7.99
CA LEU A 23 0.75 25.01 -6.92
C LEU A 23 1.98 25.77 -7.45
N VAL A 24 2.79 26.32 -6.54
CA VAL A 24 4.08 26.96 -6.88
C VAL A 24 5.18 26.35 -6.01
N ILE A 25 6.23 25.81 -6.61
CA ILE A 25 7.38 25.25 -5.91
C ILE A 25 8.48 26.31 -5.88
N THR A 26 8.77 26.81 -4.69
CA THR A 26 9.80 27.85 -4.50
C THR A 26 11.21 27.28 -4.31
N PHE A 27 11.32 25.96 -4.23
CA PHE A 27 12.61 25.27 -4.15
C PHE A 27 13.30 25.22 -5.53
N PRO A 28 14.64 25.24 -5.59
CA PRO A 28 15.37 25.18 -6.87
C PRO A 28 15.18 23.89 -7.66
N SER A 29 14.66 22.83 -7.02
CA SER A 29 14.42 21.54 -7.65
C SER A 29 13.25 20.82 -6.97
N ILE A 30 12.59 19.93 -7.71
CA ILE A 30 11.35 19.26 -7.29
C ILE A 30 11.65 18.02 -6.44
N GLU A 31 12.81 17.39 -6.64
CA GLU A 31 13.20 16.11 -6.04
C GLU A 31 13.16 16.14 -4.50
N PRO A 32 13.70 17.16 -3.78
CA PRO A 32 13.65 17.20 -2.32
C PRO A 32 12.22 17.31 -1.76
N VAL A 33 11.32 17.95 -2.53
CA VAL A 33 9.90 18.05 -2.16
C VAL A 33 9.22 16.69 -2.37
N ALA A 34 9.48 16.05 -3.52
CA ALA A 34 8.97 14.73 -3.82
C ALA A 34 9.41 13.68 -2.79
N ASP A 35 10.70 13.67 -2.41
CA ASP A 35 11.25 12.73 -1.43
C ASP A 35 10.59 12.88 -0.05
N ARG A 36 10.34 14.11 0.40
CA ARG A 36 9.61 14.34 1.66
C ARG A 36 8.18 13.82 1.64
N ILE A 37 7.49 14.00 0.52
CA ILE A 37 6.13 13.46 0.36
C ILE A 37 6.17 11.94 0.35
N VAL A 38 7.14 11.35 -0.35
CA VAL A 38 7.35 9.89 -0.40
C VAL A 38 7.60 9.32 0.99
N GLU A 39 8.44 9.96 1.80
CA GLU A 39 8.67 9.55 3.19
C GLU A 39 7.38 9.57 4.03
N ALA A 40 6.56 10.62 3.89
CA ALA A 40 5.28 10.72 4.58
C ALA A 40 4.28 9.63 4.12
N VAL A 41 4.27 9.32 2.82
CA VAL A 41 3.43 8.24 2.26
C VAL A 41 3.89 6.87 2.75
N LEU A 42 5.19 6.59 2.69
CA LEU A 42 5.75 5.30 3.13
C LEU A 42 5.65 5.07 4.64
N ALA A 43 5.38 6.11 5.44
CA ALA A 43 5.08 5.96 6.85
C ALA A 43 3.71 5.29 7.12
N ILE A 44 2.81 5.29 6.13
CA ILE A 44 1.45 4.74 6.26
C ILE A 44 1.12 3.66 5.23
N VAL A 45 1.83 3.62 4.10
CA VAL A 45 1.62 2.64 3.04
C VAL A 45 2.54 1.43 3.25
N PRO A 46 2.00 0.19 3.28
CA PRO A 46 2.82 -1.01 3.34
C PRO A 46 3.72 -1.13 2.11
N ASN A 47 4.82 -1.89 2.23
CA ASN A 47 5.88 -2.00 1.22
C ASN A 47 5.35 -2.03 -0.23
N THR A 48 5.65 -0.97 -0.97
CA THR A 48 5.20 -0.71 -2.34
C THR A 48 5.81 -1.65 -3.39
N ALA A 49 6.79 -2.47 -3.00
CA ALA A 49 7.36 -3.48 -3.87
C ALA A 49 6.40 -4.65 -4.17
N LEU A 50 5.31 -4.81 -3.40
CA LEU A 50 4.29 -5.83 -3.67
C LEU A 50 3.55 -5.49 -4.96
N SER A 51 3.71 -6.34 -5.96
CA SER A 51 2.98 -6.23 -7.22
C SER A 51 1.49 -6.51 -7.03
N HIS A 52 0.69 -6.02 -7.97
CA HIS A 52 -0.75 -6.28 -7.98
C HIS A 52 -1.08 -7.78 -7.93
N LEU A 53 -0.33 -8.61 -8.67
CA LEU A 53 -0.52 -10.07 -8.69
C LEU A 53 -0.16 -10.72 -7.34
N GLU A 54 0.90 -10.26 -6.67
CA GLU A 54 1.24 -10.75 -5.34
C GLU A 54 0.17 -10.39 -4.32
N LEU A 55 -0.40 -9.18 -4.40
CA LEU A 55 -1.50 -8.76 -3.54
C LEU A 55 -2.79 -9.57 -3.79
N LEU A 56 -3.09 -9.92 -5.04
CA LEU A 56 -4.19 -10.84 -5.38
C LEU A 56 -3.95 -12.23 -4.76
N GLY A 57 -2.73 -12.76 -4.90
CA GLY A 57 -2.37 -14.05 -4.29
C GLY A 57 -2.50 -14.05 -2.75
N VAL A 58 -2.12 -12.95 -2.09
CA VAL A 58 -2.32 -12.78 -0.64
C VAL A 58 -3.80 -12.75 -0.30
N ARG A 59 -4.63 -12.07 -1.10
CA ARG A 59 -6.09 -12.04 -0.90
C ARG A 59 -6.68 -13.45 -0.99
N ASP A 60 -6.34 -14.19 -2.02
CA ASP A 60 -6.86 -15.55 -2.22
C ASP A 60 -6.40 -16.49 -1.13
N LEU A 61 -5.15 -16.36 -0.66
CA LEU A 61 -4.64 -17.11 0.48
C LEU A 61 -5.47 -16.84 1.74
N VAL A 62 -5.75 -15.56 2.04
CA VAL A 62 -6.57 -15.19 3.21
C VAL A 62 -7.98 -15.76 3.08
N LEU A 63 -8.63 -15.59 1.92
CA LEU A 63 -9.98 -16.11 1.67
C LEU A 63 -10.05 -17.64 1.78
N HIS A 64 -9.03 -18.33 1.26
CA HIS A 64 -8.94 -19.77 1.39
C HIS A 64 -8.76 -20.20 2.85
N ALA A 65 -7.87 -19.52 3.59
CA ALA A 65 -7.60 -19.82 4.99
C ALA A 65 -8.82 -19.60 5.90
N ILE A 66 -9.64 -18.57 5.66
CA ILE A 66 -10.87 -18.32 6.44
C ILE A 66 -12.02 -19.24 6.06
N SER A 67 -11.99 -19.85 4.85
CA SER A 67 -13.02 -20.79 4.43
C SER A 67 -12.96 -22.13 5.20
N ASP A 68 -11.80 -22.48 5.75
CA ASP A 68 -11.63 -23.64 6.63
C ASP A 68 -11.81 -23.24 8.10
N LYS A 69 -13.02 -23.51 8.63
CA LYS A 69 -13.38 -23.26 10.03
C LYS A 69 -12.46 -23.96 11.04
N ARG A 70 -11.90 -25.13 10.69
CA ARG A 70 -11.03 -25.87 11.63
C ARG A 70 -9.69 -25.17 11.84
N PHE A 71 -9.19 -24.51 10.79
CA PHE A 71 -7.95 -23.76 10.82
C PHE A 71 -8.15 -22.39 11.48
N CYS A 72 -9.24 -21.69 11.13
CA CYS A 72 -9.50 -20.33 11.61
C CYS A 72 -10.12 -20.22 13.01
N ASP A 73 -10.89 -21.19 13.50
CA ASP A 73 -11.55 -21.05 14.82
C ASP A 73 -10.60 -21.36 15.99
N TRP A 74 -9.49 -22.06 15.76
CA TRP A 74 -8.58 -22.51 16.83
C TRP A 74 -7.20 -21.88 16.78
N GLU A 75 -6.52 -21.91 15.63
CA GLU A 75 -5.08 -21.63 15.56
C GLU A 75 -4.76 -20.19 15.12
N MET A 76 -5.44 -19.71 14.07
CA MET A 76 -5.18 -18.40 13.46
C MET A 76 -5.34 -17.19 14.38
N PRO A 77 -6.39 -17.06 15.22
CA PRO A 77 -6.55 -15.89 16.08
C PRO A 77 -5.46 -15.79 17.14
N THR A 78 -4.94 -16.94 17.58
CA THR A 78 -3.84 -17.02 18.53
C THR A 78 -2.51 -16.65 17.88
N LEU A 79 -2.26 -17.13 16.66
CA LEU A 79 -1.01 -16.89 15.94
C LEU A 79 -0.90 -15.47 15.37
N THR A 80 -2.02 -14.89 14.94
CA THR A 80 -2.03 -13.66 14.14
C THR A 80 -2.69 -12.48 14.86
N GLY A 81 -3.48 -12.74 15.90
CA GLY A 81 -4.29 -11.72 16.57
C GLY A 81 -5.57 -11.34 15.84
N PHE A 82 -5.90 -11.99 14.72
CA PHE A 82 -7.08 -11.68 13.92
C PHE A 82 -8.03 -12.88 13.82
N THR A 83 -9.33 -12.59 13.98
CA THR A 83 -10.42 -13.52 13.75
C THR A 83 -10.70 -13.71 12.25
N ALA A 84 -11.47 -14.74 11.89
CA ALA A 84 -11.90 -14.96 10.51
C ALA A 84 -12.64 -13.74 9.91
N VAL A 85 -13.49 -13.08 10.71
CA VAL A 85 -14.24 -11.88 10.30
C VAL A 85 -13.30 -10.70 10.05
N GLU A 86 -12.28 -10.53 10.89
CA GLU A 86 -11.29 -9.47 10.69
C GLU A 86 -10.41 -9.74 9.46
N PHE A 87 -10.05 -11.00 9.21
CA PHE A 87 -9.34 -11.40 8.00
C PHE A 87 -10.17 -11.21 6.73
N GLU A 88 -11.47 -11.46 6.78
CA GLU A 88 -12.39 -11.13 5.68
C GLU A 88 -12.33 -9.62 5.37
N GLY A 89 -12.43 -8.77 6.41
CA GLY A 89 -12.28 -7.32 6.26
C GLY A 89 -10.88 -6.87 5.80
N ILE A 90 -9.83 -7.65 6.04
CA ILE A 90 -8.48 -7.42 5.48
C ILE A 90 -8.47 -7.78 3.99
N ALA A 91 -9.01 -8.94 3.62
CA ALA A 91 -9.10 -9.39 2.22
C ALA A 91 -9.91 -8.44 1.34
N GLU A 92 -10.90 -7.74 1.92
CA GLU A 92 -11.68 -6.71 1.21
C GLU A 92 -10.88 -5.45 0.85
N LYS A 93 -9.81 -5.15 1.59
CA LYS A 93 -8.92 -3.99 1.35
C LYS A 93 -7.85 -4.29 0.30
N LEU A 94 -7.66 -5.57 -0.04
CA LEU A 94 -6.75 -6.00 -1.09
C LEU A 94 -7.42 -5.89 -2.46
N PRO A 95 -6.63 -5.79 -3.56
CA PRO A 95 -7.17 -5.67 -4.91
C PRO A 95 -8.12 -6.82 -5.28
N ARG A 96 -9.03 -6.54 -6.21
CA ARG A 96 -9.95 -7.52 -6.82
C ARG A 96 -9.65 -7.55 -8.33
N ASP A 97 -9.90 -8.70 -8.96
CA ASP A 97 -9.84 -8.86 -10.43
C ASP A 97 -10.80 -7.91 -11.16
#